data_AF-A0A6J6EW92-F1
#
_entry.id   AF-A0A6J6EW92-F1
#
_cell.length_a   1.000
_cell.length_b   1.000
_cell.length_c   1.000
_cell.angle_alpha   90.00
_cell.angle_beta   90.00
_cell.angle_gamma   90.00
#
_symmetry.space_group_name_H-M   'P 1'
#
loop_
_entity.id
_entity.type
_entity.pdbx_description
1 polymer ?
#
loop_
_entity_poly.entity_id
_entity_poly.type
_entity_poly.pdbx_seq_one_letter_code
_entity_poly.pdbx_strand_id
1 'polypeptide(L)'
;MYPVGAMHTSHDTSHDASHDTSHDASHDASHDASGAEAPGAAGGGAPRAPGPALVEAVREQVLARRPVDARERASIASFVQQLDSLERPFDEDAGPVHVTGSAIVVGAKGVVLHRHKRLGLWLQPGGHIDAGETPWEAARREAIEETGLPVEFAASHLDGDLPRLVHVDVHPGPRGHTHLDLRYLLEAPAVAPSPPAGESQDVRWFPWYQAIDAADDGLAGALRALQPGTPTLRAARGNDAADLARVYLRSREFGVPDVPVLHTPGEVRAWFADDVIGHAEVTVAEVDGTVCGLLVLERGRGASGWIEQLYVDPSWIGRGLGSRLLERAAQRFPDGLQLWTFQANEGAQAFYERAGFVVAETTDGRGNEERAPDMRYTWTP
;
A
#
# COMPACT_ATOMS: atom_id res chain seq x y z
N MET A 1 -2.17 8.91 -9.88
CA MET A 1 -2.76 7.72 -10.55
C MET A 1 -3.44 6.89 -9.48
N TYR A 2 -4.71 6.59 -9.65
CA TYR A 2 -5.63 6.34 -8.56
C TYR A 2 -6.37 4.99 -8.75
N PRO A 3 -7.12 4.48 -7.75
CA PRO A 3 -7.70 3.13 -7.81
C PRO A 3 -8.72 2.98 -8.92
N VAL A 4 -8.74 1.80 -9.55
CA VAL A 4 -9.72 1.44 -10.56
C VAL A 4 -10.71 0.49 -9.90
N GLY A 5 -11.99 0.83 -9.98
CA GLY A 5 -13.10 0.02 -9.50
C GLY A 5 -14.29 0.24 -10.43
N ALA A 6 -14.75 -0.80 -11.10
CA ALA A 6 -16.10 -0.88 -11.66
C ALA A 6 -16.91 -1.85 -10.80
N MET A 7 -18.21 -1.62 -10.61
CA MET A 7 -19.10 -2.45 -9.78
C MET A 7 -20.41 -2.80 -10.48
N HIS A 8 -21.04 -3.88 -10.01
CA HIS A 8 -22.43 -4.24 -10.33
C HIS A 8 -23.38 -3.43 -9.46
N THR A 9 -24.32 -2.69 -10.03
CA THR A 9 -25.36 -1.98 -9.27
C THR A 9 -26.74 -2.14 -9.90
N SER A 10 -27.74 -2.46 -9.06
CA SER A 10 -29.13 -2.73 -9.47
C SER A 10 -30.08 -1.64 -8.96
N HIS A 11 -30.23 -0.52 -9.68
CA HIS A 11 -30.95 0.67 -9.16
C HIS A 11 -32.46 0.73 -9.47
N ASP A 12 -33.23 1.09 -8.45
CA ASP A 12 -34.63 1.57 -8.51
C ASP A 12 -34.70 3.02 -7.94
N THR A 13 -35.49 3.90 -8.56
CA THR A 13 -35.35 5.37 -8.45
C THR A 13 -36.45 6.06 -7.63
N SER A 14 -36.11 6.94 -6.68
CA SER A 14 -36.83 8.23 -6.44
C SER A 14 -36.27 9.12 -5.30
N HIS A 15 -35.77 10.30 -5.68
CA HIS A 15 -35.94 11.71 -5.22
C HIS A 15 -35.89 12.14 -3.71
N ASP A 16 -34.86 12.94 -3.41
CA ASP A 16 -34.81 14.39 -3.08
C ASP A 16 -35.35 15.00 -1.75
N ALA A 17 -34.52 15.85 -1.12
CA ALA A 17 -34.78 17.25 -0.70
C ALA A 17 -33.92 17.73 0.50
N SER A 18 -33.37 18.94 0.36
CA SER A 18 -32.35 19.68 1.14
C SER A 18 -32.88 20.66 2.21
N HIS A 19 -32.00 21.11 3.13
CA HIS A 19 -31.93 22.44 3.84
C HIS A 19 -30.73 22.41 4.84
N ASP A 20 -30.11 23.46 5.41
CA ASP A 20 -30.00 24.93 5.24
C ASP A 20 -28.99 25.46 6.32
N THR A 21 -28.39 26.65 6.10
CA THR A 21 -27.78 27.66 7.05
C THR A 21 -26.64 27.28 8.03
N SER A 22 -25.69 28.12 8.53
CA SER A 22 -25.54 29.58 8.77
C SER A 22 -24.09 29.99 9.21
N HIS A 23 -23.69 31.27 8.98
CA HIS A 23 -22.91 32.26 9.82
C HIS A 23 -21.57 31.89 10.52
N ASP A 24 -20.63 32.78 10.92
CA ASP A 24 -20.09 34.12 10.58
C ASP A 24 -18.94 34.41 11.60
N ALA A 25 -18.02 35.34 11.27
CA ALA A 25 -17.21 36.21 12.15
C ALA A 25 -15.90 35.73 12.86
N SER A 26 -14.75 36.00 12.21
CA SER A 26 -13.74 37.07 12.47
C SER A 26 -12.95 37.27 13.80
N HIS A 27 -11.75 37.88 13.61
CA HIS A 27 -10.84 38.65 14.53
C HIS A 27 -9.87 37.86 15.42
N ASP A 28 -8.61 38.23 15.69
CA ASP A 28 -7.66 39.27 15.22
C ASP A 28 -6.25 38.98 15.84
N ALA A 29 -5.18 39.53 15.24
CA ALA A 29 -3.89 40.06 15.78
C ALA A 29 -3.22 39.46 17.05
N SER A 30 -1.90 39.43 17.29
CA SER A 30 -0.66 39.96 16.66
C SER A 30 0.57 39.59 17.54
N HIS A 31 1.78 39.82 16.99
CA HIS A 31 3.06 40.19 17.68
C HIS A 31 3.82 39.15 18.53
N ASP A 32 5.16 39.10 18.59
CA ASP A 32 6.31 39.65 17.83
C ASP A 32 7.61 39.01 18.40
N ALA A 33 8.71 39.11 17.64
CA ALA A 33 10.13 39.24 18.05
C ALA A 33 10.80 38.15 18.96
N SER A 34 11.71 37.31 18.45
CA SER A 34 13.16 37.51 18.18
C SER A 34 14.12 37.27 19.35
N GLY A 35 15.17 36.47 19.13
CA GLY A 35 16.34 36.41 20.01
C GLY A 35 17.38 35.38 19.53
N ALA A 36 18.50 35.87 19.00
CA ALA A 36 19.62 35.08 18.51
C ALA A 36 20.82 35.19 19.47
N GLU A 37 21.49 34.08 19.78
CA GLU A 37 22.86 34.07 20.33
C GLU A 37 23.63 32.83 19.85
N ALA A 38 24.91 33.02 19.54
CA ALA A 38 25.96 32.03 19.28
C ALA A 38 27.33 32.71 19.56
N PRO A 39 28.49 32.02 19.58
CA PRO A 39 28.79 30.59 19.82
C PRO A 39 29.90 30.38 20.89
N GLY A 40 30.11 29.15 21.36
CA GLY A 40 31.19 28.81 22.30
C GLY A 40 31.74 27.38 22.20
N ALA A 41 32.97 27.29 21.71
CA ALA A 41 34.06 26.32 21.96
C ALA A 41 33.86 24.79 21.94
N ALA A 42 34.74 24.14 21.17
CA ALA A 42 34.88 22.71 20.94
C ALA A 42 35.48 21.91 22.12
N GLY A 43 34.97 20.69 22.32
CA GLY A 43 35.57 19.64 23.15
C GLY A 43 35.00 18.26 22.81
N GLY A 44 35.88 17.28 22.56
CA GLY A 44 35.66 15.83 22.45
C GLY A 44 34.28 15.34 21.98
N GLY A 45 34.14 15.05 20.68
CA GLY A 45 32.89 14.57 20.11
C GLY A 45 32.50 13.17 20.61
N ALA A 46 31.62 13.12 21.60
CA ALA A 46 30.66 12.01 21.74
C ALA A 46 29.94 11.80 20.39
N PRO A 47 29.47 10.58 20.06
CA PRO A 47 28.67 10.36 18.86
C PRO A 47 27.49 11.34 18.89
N ARG A 48 27.46 12.22 17.89
CA ARG A 48 26.55 13.35 17.83
C ARG A 48 25.16 12.75 17.63
N ALA A 49 24.27 12.90 18.61
CA ALA A 49 22.86 12.54 18.46
C ALA A 49 22.35 13.11 17.11
N PRO A 50 21.58 12.33 16.33
CA PRO A 50 21.10 12.83 15.07
C PRO A 50 20.31 14.13 15.29
N GLY A 51 20.79 15.21 14.67
CA GLY A 51 20.25 16.54 14.92
C GLY A 51 18.89 16.78 14.26
N PRO A 52 18.28 17.96 14.45
CA PRO A 52 17.00 18.35 13.86
C PRO A 52 16.90 18.12 12.34
N ALA A 53 18.03 18.17 11.63
CA ALA A 53 18.10 17.88 10.20
C ALA A 53 17.73 16.43 9.83
N LEU A 54 18.03 15.43 10.68
CA LEU A 54 17.65 14.05 10.38
C LEU A 54 16.15 13.83 10.57
N VAL A 55 15.56 14.45 11.61
CA VAL A 55 14.10 14.39 11.83
C VAL A 55 13.37 14.96 10.62
N GLU A 56 13.79 16.13 10.12
CA GLU A 56 13.20 16.73 8.93
C GLU A 56 13.38 15.83 7.69
N ALA A 57 14.58 15.30 7.46
CA ALA A 57 14.82 14.40 6.32
C ALA A 57 13.96 13.13 6.36
N VAL A 58 13.78 12.52 7.54
CA VAL A 58 12.88 11.37 7.73
C VAL A 58 11.43 11.77 7.46
N ARG A 59 11.00 12.90 8.01
CA ARG A 59 9.65 13.43 7.81
C ARG A 59 9.35 13.68 6.33
N GLU A 60 10.28 14.30 5.61
CA GLU A 60 10.18 14.54 4.17
C GLU A 60 10.09 13.23 3.38
N GLN A 61 10.94 12.23 3.70
CA GLN A 61 10.86 10.91 3.05
C GLN A 61 9.50 10.24 3.29
N VAL A 62 8.96 10.30 4.51
CA VAL A 62 7.66 9.72 4.86
C VAL A 62 6.52 10.44 4.13
N LEU A 63 6.53 11.78 4.09
CA LEU A 63 5.51 12.56 3.39
C LEU A 63 5.55 12.38 1.86
N ALA A 64 6.74 12.11 1.29
CA ALA A 64 6.89 11.83 -0.13
C ALA A 64 6.36 10.43 -0.54
N ARG A 65 6.06 9.55 0.43
CA ARG A 65 5.56 8.20 0.14
C ARG A 65 4.18 8.24 -0.48
N ARG A 66 4.07 7.59 -1.64
CA ARG A 66 2.77 7.13 -2.15
C ARG A 66 2.45 5.78 -1.49
N PRO A 67 1.37 5.67 -0.70
CA PRO A 67 1.03 4.42 -0.01
C PRO A 67 0.72 3.30 -1.01
N VAL A 68 1.14 2.08 -0.66
CA VAL A 68 0.94 0.86 -1.45
C VAL A 68 -0.33 0.11 -1.06
N ASP A 69 -0.98 0.49 0.04
CA ASP A 69 -2.32 0.06 0.45
C ASP A 69 -2.89 0.97 1.56
N ALA A 70 -4.08 0.62 2.07
CA ALA A 70 -4.77 1.41 3.08
C ALA A 70 -4.04 1.41 4.43
N ARG A 71 -3.35 0.31 4.76
CA ARG A 71 -2.57 0.19 5.98
C ARG A 71 -1.35 1.11 5.97
N GLU A 72 -0.58 1.13 4.86
CA GLU A 72 0.54 2.07 4.76
C GLU A 72 0.04 3.52 4.78
N ARG A 73 -1.12 3.82 4.15
CA ARG A 73 -1.73 5.17 4.21
C ARG A 73 -1.99 5.60 5.65
N ALA A 74 -2.59 4.73 6.46
CA ALA A 74 -2.83 5.00 7.88
C ALA A 74 -1.51 5.11 8.66
N SER A 75 -0.52 4.26 8.35
CA SER A 75 0.80 4.28 8.98
C SER A 75 1.55 5.57 8.69
N ILE A 76 1.55 6.08 7.45
CA ILE A 76 2.16 7.37 7.10
C ILE A 76 1.54 8.52 7.91
N ALA A 77 0.20 8.59 7.99
CA ALA A 77 -0.48 9.63 8.75
C ALA A 77 -0.14 9.56 10.25
N SER A 78 -0.20 8.36 10.83
CA SER A 78 0.16 8.12 12.23
C SER A 78 1.64 8.40 12.51
N PHE A 79 2.52 8.02 11.59
CA PHE A 79 3.97 8.22 11.72
C PHE A 79 4.29 9.70 11.86
N VAL A 80 3.81 10.53 10.94
CA VAL A 80 4.07 11.99 10.96
C VAL A 80 3.50 12.62 12.22
N GLN A 81 2.26 12.27 12.60
CA GLN A 81 1.64 12.79 13.81
C GLN A 81 2.47 12.47 15.07
N GLN A 82 2.94 11.22 15.19
CA GLN A 82 3.72 10.80 16.36
C GLN A 82 5.13 11.39 16.32
N LEU A 83 5.81 11.37 15.17
CA LEU A 83 7.15 11.94 14.99
C LEU A 83 7.19 13.41 15.42
N ASP A 84 6.21 14.22 14.99
CA ASP A 84 6.13 15.65 15.28
C ASP A 84 5.98 15.95 16.79
N SER A 85 5.62 14.95 17.61
CA SER A 85 5.48 15.07 19.07
C SER A 85 6.71 14.60 19.87
N LEU A 86 7.70 13.97 19.23
CA LEU A 86 8.84 13.35 19.91
C LEU A 86 10.05 14.29 19.96
N GLU A 87 10.62 14.46 21.15
CA GLU A 87 11.86 15.24 21.33
C GLU A 87 13.10 14.45 20.89
N ARG A 88 13.12 13.14 21.14
CA ARG A 88 14.23 12.23 20.82
C ARG A 88 13.72 10.98 20.10
N PRO A 89 13.24 11.12 18.84
CA PRO A 89 12.51 10.05 18.15
C PRO A 89 13.33 8.79 17.87
N PHE A 90 14.66 8.88 17.86
CA PHE A 90 15.58 7.77 17.52
C PHE A 90 16.16 7.07 18.76
N ASP A 91 15.76 7.46 19.98
CA ASP A 91 16.26 6.90 21.24
C ASP A 91 15.18 6.02 21.87
N GLU A 92 15.41 4.70 21.91
CA GLU A 92 14.44 3.73 22.47
C GLU A 92 14.19 3.92 23.98
N ASP A 93 15.13 4.55 24.70
CA ASP A 93 15.03 4.83 26.13
C ASP A 93 14.32 6.17 26.40
N ALA A 94 14.02 6.97 25.37
CA ALA A 94 13.39 8.28 25.53
C ALA A 94 11.89 8.20 25.82
N GLY A 95 11.22 7.11 25.43
CA GLY A 95 9.79 6.95 25.65
C GLY A 95 9.21 5.68 25.03
N PRO A 96 7.89 5.51 25.12
CA PRO A 96 7.21 4.33 24.60
C PRO A 96 6.98 4.38 23.08
N VAL A 97 7.42 5.43 22.38
CA VAL A 97 7.29 5.57 20.93
C VAL A 97 8.62 6.01 20.36
N HIS A 98 9.12 5.28 19.38
CA HIS A 98 10.42 5.55 18.76
C HIS A 98 10.50 4.99 17.34
N VAL A 99 11.43 5.54 16.56
CA VAL A 99 11.71 5.15 15.18
C VAL A 99 12.60 3.93 15.15
N THR A 100 12.34 3.04 14.20
CA THR A 100 13.13 1.83 13.94
C THR A 100 13.51 1.74 12.46
N GLY A 101 14.58 1.00 12.17
CA GLY A 101 15.08 0.77 10.82
C GLY A 101 15.00 -0.71 10.46
N SER A 102 14.30 -1.03 9.37
CA SER A 102 14.13 -2.39 8.87
C SER A 102 14.61 -2.54 7.42
N ALA A 103 15.10 -3.72 7.08
CA ALA A 103 15.60 -4.05 5.76
C ALA A 103 14.76 -5.13 5.08
N ILE A 104 14.19 -4.81 3.93
CA ILE A 104 13.64 -5.82 3.01
C ILE A 104 14.80 -6.30 2.16
N VAL A 105 15.35 -7.47 2.50
CA VAL A 105 16.52 -8.05 1.83
C VAL A 105 16.07 -8.95 0.69
N VAL A 106 16.49 -8.62 -0.54
CA VAL A 106 16.12 -9.33 -1.77
C VAL A 106 17.36 -9.85 -2.52
N GLY A 107 17.14 -10.78 -3.44
CA GLY A 107 18.18 -11.33 -4.30
C GLY A 107 17.61 -12.32 -5.30
N ALA A 108 18.49 -13.02 -6.04
CA ALA A 108 18.06 -13.93 -7.11
C ALA A 108 17.20 -15.12 -6.62
N LYS A 109 17.18 -15.41 -5.31
CA LYS A 109 16.37 -16.48 -4.69
C LYS A 109 15.04 -16.00 -4.11
N GLY A 110 14.73 -14.70 -4.18
CA GLY A 110 13.53 -14.09 -3.63
C GLY A 110 13.84 -13.13 -2.48
N VAL A 111 13.17 -13.32 -1.33
CA VAL A 111 13.24 -12.45 -0.15
C VAL A 111 13.82 -13.22 1.03
N VAL A 112 14.66 -12.59 1.85
CA VAL A 112 15.14 -13.19 3.10
C VAL A 112 14.19 -12.81 4.23
N LEU A 113 13.72 -13.81 4.97
CA LEU A 113 12.99 -13.62 6.21
C LEU A 113 13.68 -14.40 7.33
N HIS A 114 13.59 -13.87 8.55
CA HIS A 114 13.98 -14.57 9.77
C HIS A 114 12.76 -14.93 10.60
N ARG A 115 12.86 -15.98 11.43
CA ARG A 115 11.79 -16.29 12.39
C ARG A 115 12.03 -15.51 13.67
N HIS A 116 11.16 -14.57 13.98
CA HIS A 116 11.28 -13.74 15.17
C HIS A 116 11.06 -14.59 16.43
N LYS A 117 12.06 -14.63 17.32
CA LYS A 117 12.13 -15.59 18.46
C LYS A 117 10.93 -15.52 19.39
N ARG A 118 10.37 -14.32 19.59
CA ARG A 118 9.27 -14.09 20.55
C ARG A 118 7.89 -14.22 19.93
N LEU A 119 7.74 -13.83 18.67
CA LEU A 119 6.45 -13.78 17.99
C LEU A 119 6.17 -15.08 17.21
N GLY A 120 7.23 -15.83 16.86
CA GLY A 120 7.12 -17.04 16.05
C GLY A 120 6.77 -16.79 14.58
N LEU A 121 6.64 -15.51 14.18
CA LEU A 121 6.34 -15.04 12.83
C LEU A 121 7.61 -14.93 11.98
N TRP A 122 7.45 -14.99 10.65
CA TRP A 122 8.50 -14.69 9.69
C TRP A 122 8.46 -13.21 9.32
N LEU A 123 9.56 -12.49 9.58
CA LEU A 123 9.65 -11.05 9.39
C LEU A 123 10.94 -10.68 8.63
N GLN A 124 10.99 -9.44 8.16
CA GLN A 124 12.20 -8.80 7.69
C GLN A 124 13.14 -8.50 8.87
N PRO A 125 14.47 -8.50 8.68
CA PRO A 125 15.38 -8.04 9.73
C PRO A 125 15.23 -6.54 10.01
N GLY A 126 15.45 -6.12 11.24
CA GLY A 126 15.31 -4.73 11.65
C GLY A 126 15.29 -4.54 13.16
N GLY A 127 15.51 -3.30 13.60
CA GLY A 127 15.71 -3.01 15.02
C GLY A 127 15.79 -1.53 15.35
N HIS A 128 16.27 -1.28 16.57
CA HIS A 128 16.48 0.07 17.09
C HIS A 128 17.65 0.76 16.41
N ILE A 129 17.68 2.09 16.56
CA ILE A 129 18.71 2.94 15.97
C ILE A 129 19.75 3.23 17.05
N ASP A 130 21.00 2.91 16.77
CA ASP A 130 22.10 3.18 17.70
C ASP A 130 22.44 4.68 17.76
N ALA A 131 23.11 5.11 18.84
CA ALA A 131 23.48 6.50 19.02
C ALA A 131 24.38 7.03 17.88
N GLY A 132 23.86 8.00 17.12
CA GLY A 132 24.55 8.61 15.98
C GLY A 132 24.30 7.91 14.64
N GLU A 133 23.47 6.87 14.63
CA GLU A 133 23.05 6.13 13.45
C GLU A 133 21.81 6.78 12.80
N THR A 134 21.68 6.64 11.48
CA THR A 134 20.46 6.95 10.74
C THR A 134 19.55 5.72 10.61
N PRO A 135 18.23 5.87 10.34
CA PRO A 135 17.35 4.71 10.18
C PRO A 135 17.79 3.71 9.10
N TRP A 136 18.38 4.18 8.00
CA TRP A 136 18.86 3.29 6.95
C TRP A 136 20.19 2.60 7.32
N GLU A 137 21.08 3.27 8.06
CA GLU A 137 22.27 2.61 8.61
C GLU A 137 21.88 1.50 9.58
N ALA A 138 20.90 1.75 10.47
CA ALA A 138 20.32 0.76 11.37
C ALA A 138 19.76 -0.44 10.60
N ALA A 139 18.93 -0.18 9.58
CA ALA A 139 18.38 -1.24 8.73
C ALA A 139 19.48 -2.12 8.10
N ARG A 140 20.59 -1.52 7.64
CA ARG A 140 21.71 -2.26 7.07
C ARG A 140 22.49 -3.04 8.11
N ARG A 141 22.77 -2.44 9.28
CA ARG A 141 23.46 -3.12 10.39
C ARG A 141 22.67 -4.33 10.86
N GLU A 142 21.38 -4.15 11.17
CA GLU A 142 20.48 -5.22 11.63
C GLU A 142 20.37 -6.35 10.59
N ALA A 143 20.27 -6.02 9.29
CA ALA A 143 20.29 -7.03 8.24
C ALA A 143 21.58 -7.87 8.25
N ILE A 144 22.74 -7.25 8.46
CA ILE A 144 24.02 -7.98 8.54
C ILE A 144 24.07 -8.84 9.81
N GLU A 145 23.69 -8.28 10.95
CA GLU A 145 23.75 -8.94 12.26
C GLU A 145 22.79 -10.13 12.32
N GLU A 146 21.52 -9.93 11.95
CA GLU A 146 20.47 -10.94 12.10
C GLU A 146 20.48 -12.02 11.01
N THR A 147 21.10 -11.77 9.85
CA THR A 147 21.12 -12.74 8.73
C THR A 147 22.50 -13.29 8.41
N GLY A 148 23.57 -12.58 8.80
CA GLY A 148 24.95 -12.88 8.40
C GLY A 148 25.22 -12.70 6.90
N LEU A 149 24.32 -12.05 6.16
CA LEU A 149 24.49 -11.81 4.73
C LEU A 149 25.26 -10.51 4.47
N PRO A 150 26.13 -10.48 3.45
CA PRO A 150 26.66 -9.22 2.93
C PRO A 150 25.55 -8.52 2.13
N VAL A 151 25.06 -7.40 2.66
CA VAL A 151 23.96 -6.64 2.07
C VAL A 151 24.40 -5.22 1.68
N GLU A 152 23.86 -4.74 0.58
CA GLU A 152 24.04 -3.37 0.10
C GLU A 152 22.68 -2.78 -0.27
N PHE A 153 22.53 -1.46 -0.25
CA PHE A 153 21.29 -0.83 -0.71
C PHE A 153 21.08 -1.10 -2.20
N ALA A 154 19.84 -1.41 -2.57
CA ALA A 154 19.50 -1.64 -3.97
C ALA A 154 19.72 -0.35 -4.78
N ALA A 155 20.62 -0.38 -5.76
CA ALA A 155 20.99 0.81 -6.54
C ALA A 155 19.79 1.44 -7.28
N SER A 156 18.76 0.65 -7.60
CA SER A 156 17.49 1.10 -8.19
C SER A 156 16.59 1.88 -7.21
N HIS A 157 16.99 1.97 -5.95
CA HIS A 157 16.25 2.55 -4.83
C HIS A 157 17.11 3.55 -4.06
N LEU A 158 17.95 4.30 -4.77
CA LEU A 158 18.68 5.45 -4.23
C LEU A 158 18.12 6.75 -4.84
N ASP A 159 17.93 7.76 -3.99
CA ASP A 159 17.65 9.14 -4.41
C ASP A 159 18.93 9.97 -4.22
N GLY A 160 19.74 10.02 -5.28
CA GLY A 160 21.13 10.47 -5.16
C GLY A 160 21.96 9.43 -4.39
N ASP A 161 22.59 9.86 -3.29
CA ASP A 161 23.37 8.98 -2.42
C ASP A 161 22.56 8.44 -1.22
N LEU A 162 21.28 8.80 -1.10
CA LEU A 162 20.43 8.41 0.03
C LEU A 162 19.54 7.21 -0.30
N PRO A 163 19.40 6.23 0.61
CA PRO A 163 18.45 5.13 0.45
C PRO A 163 17.01 5.64 0.39
N ARG A 164 16.28 5.25 -0.66
CA ARG A 164 14.86 5.57 -0.81
C ARG A 164 14.04 4.70 0.15
N LEU A 165 13.20 5.34 0.95
CA LEU A 165 12.21 4.67 1.77
C LEU A 165 11.19 3.92 0.90
N VAL A 166 11.04 2.61 1.15
CA VAL A 166 10.14 1.75 0.36
C VAL A 166 8.82 1.45 1.05
N HIS A 167 8.76 1.55 2.37
CA HIS A 167 7.55 1.33 3.14
C HIS A 167 7.62 1.97 4.53
N VAL A 168 6.47 2.38 5.07
CA VAL A 168 6.29 2.87 6.44
C VAL A 168 5.27 2.00 7.15
N ASP A 169 5.58 1.53 8.36
CA ASP A 169 4.62 0.82 9.20
C ASP A 169 4.63 1.40 10.61
N VAL A 170 3.46 1.51 11.23
CA VAL A 170 3.34 1.88 12.64
C VAL A 170 2.66 0.72 13.35
N HIS A 171 3.37 0.10 14.30
CA HIS A 171 2.90 -1.11 14.96
C HIS A 171 3.35 -1.21 16.43
N PRO A 172 2.65 -2.01 17.26
CA PRO A 172 3.09 -2.31 18.61
C PRO A 172 4.41 -3.08 18.62
N GLY A 173 5.41 -2.51 19.29
CA GLY A 173 6.70 -3.15 19.57
C GLY A 173 6.69 -3.96 20.88
N PRO A 174 7.83 -4.56 21.24
CA PRO A 174 7.99 -5.26 22.52
C PRO A 174 7.71 -4.34 23.72
N ARG A 175 7.30 -4.93 24.84
CA ARG A 175 7.12 -4.24 26.14
C ARG A 175 6.13 -3.06 26.12
N GLY A 176 5.21 -3.02 25.16
CA GLY A 176 4.19 -1.97 25.05
C GLY A 176 4.68 -0.70 24.38
N HIS A 177 5.85 -0.74 23.73
CA HIS A 177 6.30 0.35 22.87
C HIS A 177 5.50 0.37 21.56
N THR A 178 5.57 1.48 20.83
CA THR A 178 5.11 1.64 19.46
C THR A 178 6.30 1.94 18.58
N HIS A 179 6.50 1.13 17.55
CA HIS A 179 7.55 1.35 16.57
C HIS A 179 7.01 2.17 15.41
N LEU A 180 7.74 3.23 15.07
CA LEU A 180 7.63 3.99 13.84
C LEU A 180 8.65 3.39 12.85
N ASP A 181 8.27 2.34 12.13
CA ASP A 181 9.19 1.51 11.36
C ASP A 181 9.39 2.03 9.94
N LEU A 182 10.64 2.27 9.57
CA LEU A 182 11.08 2.72 8.26
C LEU A 182 11.78 1.57 7.53
N ARG A 183 11.26 1.17 6.37
CA ARG A 183 11.78 0.03 5.63
C ARG A 183 12.54 0.45 4.38
N TYR A 184 13.72 -0.13 4.21
CA TYR A 184 14.63 0.11 3.08
C TYR A 184 14.86 -1.18 2.28
N LEU A 185 15.10 -1.04 0.98
CA LEU A 185 15.38 -2.18 0.10
C LEU A 185 16.88 -2.45 0.02
N LEU A 186 17.29 -3.65 0.40
CA LEU A 186 18.67 -4.10 0.33
C LEU A 186 18.78 -5.33 -0.58
N GLU A 187 19.91 -5.48 -1.25
CA GLU A 187 20.25 -6.61 -2.10
C GLU A 187 21.35 -7.47 -1.45
N ALA A 188 21.21 -8.78 -1.54
CA ALA A 188 22.21 -9.75 -1.12
C ALA A 188 22.52 -10.75 -2.24
N PRO A 189 23.76 -11.27 -2.32
CA PRO A 189 24.06 -12.38 -3.20
C PRO A 189 23.30 -13.64 -2.75
N ALA A 190 23.06 -14.56 -3.69
CA ALA A 190 22.28 -15.79 -3.45
C ALA A 190 23.03 -16.87 -2.61
N VAL A 191 23.71 -16.45 -1.55
CA VAL A 191 24.40 -17.32 -0.57
C VAL A 191 23.46 -17.67 0.58
N ALA A 192 23.76 -18.75 1.31
CA ALA A 192 22.95 -19.12 2.47
C ALA A 192 23.16 -18.10 3.61
N PRO A 193 22.09 -17.66 4.30
CA PRO A 193 22.23 -16.89 5.54
C PRO A 193 23.04 -17.67 6.58
N SER A 194 23.84 -16.95 7.36
CA SER A 194 24.72 -17.52 8.39
C SER A 194 24.76 -16.61 9.62
N PRO A 195 23.62 -16.46 10.32
CA PRO A 195 23.52 -15.55 11.47
C PRO A 195 24.47 -15.97 12.61
N PRO A 196 25.07 -15.01 13.35
CA PRO A 196 25.91 -15.31 14.50
C PRO A 196 25.18 -16.07 15.61
N ALA A 197 25.96 -16.64 16.53
CA ALA A 197 25.41 -17.22 17.76
C ALA A 197 24.78 -16.11 18.63
N GLY A 198 23.54 -16.30 19.04
CA GLY A 198 22.77 -15.26 19.73
C GLY A 198 21.59 -14.76 18.91
N GLU A 199 21.65 -14.91 17.58
CA GLU A 199 20.58 -14.55 16.66
C GLU A 199 19.64 -15.70 16.32
N SER A 200 18.54 -15.40 15.63
CA SER A 200 17.63 -16.45 15.13
C SER A 200 18.39 -17.33 14.14
N GLN A 201 18.35 -18.64 14.33
CA GLN A 201 18.98 -19.58 13.39
C GLN A 201 18.03 -19.98 12.25
N ASP A 202 16.75 -19.61 12.37
CA ASP A 202 15.73 -19.81 11.35
C ASP A 202 15.73 -18.59 10.40
N VAL A 203 16.72 -18.51 9.51
CA VAL A 203 16.85 -17.46 8.48
C VAL A 203 17.02 -18.12 7.12
N ARG A 204 16.20 -17.75 6.13
CA ARG A 204 16.30 -18.34 4.80
C ARG A 204 15.72 -17.46 3.71
N TRP A 205 16.08 -17.81 2.48
CA TRP A 205 15.43 -17.31 1.27
C TRP A 205 14.05 -17.92 1.09
N PHE A 206 13.09 -17.08 0.73
CA PHE A 206 11.73 -17.44 0.36
C PHE A 206 11.47 -16.97 -1.08
N PRO A 207 10.88 -17.81 -1.95
CA PRO A 207 10.20 -17.33 -3.14
C PRO A 207 9.18 -16.24 -2.77
N TRP A 208 8.95 -15.27 -3.66
CA TRP A 208 8.11 -14.10 -3.38
C TRP A 208 6.71 -14.47 -2.87
N TYR A 209 6.03 -15.40 -3.54
CA TYR A 209 4.70 -15.85 -3.10
C TYR A 209 4.72 -16.43 -1.68
N GLN A 210 5.73 -17.25 -1.34
CA GLN A 210 5.85 -17.83 0.01
C GLN A 210 6.19 -16.77 1.05
N ALA A 211 7.00 -15.77 0.69
CA ALA A 211 7.33 -14.67 1.59
C ALA A 211 6.09 -13.84 1.91
N ILE A 212 5.27 -13.53 0.90
CA ILE A 212 4.00 -12.81 1.04
C ILE A 212 3.00 -13.59 1.90
N ASP A 213 2.90 -14.90 1.73
CA ASP A 213 2.00 -15.76 2.50
C ASP A 213 2.44 -15.96 3.96
N ALA A 214 3.75 -15.93 4.22
CA ALA A 214 4.32 -16.09 5.56
C ALA A 214 4.38 -14.78 6.36
N ALA A 215 4.39 -13.65 5.68
CA ALA A 215 4.46 -12.32 6.26
C ALA A 215 3.17 -11.95 7.01
N ASP A 216 3.31 -11.07 8.00
CA ASP A 216 2.16 -10.41 8.60
C ASP A 216 1.55 -9.36 7.65
N ASP A 217 0.40 -8.80 8.02
CA ASP A 217 -0.30 -7.83 7.16
C ASP A 217 0.55 -6.57 6.88
N GLY A 218 1.38 -6.16 7.85
CA GLY A 218 2.29 -5.02 7.72
C GLY A 218 3.39 -5.26 6.69
N LEU A 219 4.01 -6.44 6.67
CA LEU A 219 5.06 -6.77 5.72
C LEU A 219 4.50 -7.21 4.35
N ALA A 220 3.38 -7.92 4.32
CA ALA A 220 2.83 -8.47 3.08
C ALA A 220 2.47 -7.39 2.05
N GLY A 221 2.01 -6.21 2.49
CA GLY A 221 1.76 -5.05 1.61
C GLY A 221 3.05 -4.55 0.92
N ALA A 222 4.12 -4.38 1.70
CA ALA A 222 5.44 -3.98 1.19
C ALA A 222 6.01 -5.02 0.21
N LEU A 223 5.91 -6.31 0.54
CA LEU A 223 6.41 -7.39 -0.33
C LEU A 223 5.64 -7.45 -1.65
N ARG A 224 4.31 -7.30 -1.65
CA ARG A 224 3.52 -7.22 -2.89
C ARG A 224 3.92 -6.04 -3.76
N ALA A 225 4.24 -4.89 -3.14
CA ALA A 225 4.69 -3.72 -3.88
C ALA A 225 6.08 -3.90 -4.48
N LEU A 226 6.98 -4.60 -3.79
CA LEU A 226 8.34 -4.84 -4.26
C LEU A 226 8.48 -6.05 -5.17
N GLN A 227 7.46 -6.92 -5.22
CA GLN A 227 7.49 -8.12 -6.04
C GLN A 227 7.82 -7.77 -7.51
N PRO A 228 8.89 -8.36 -8.06
CA PRO A 228 9.30 -8.12 -9.43
C PRO A 228 8.40 -8.89 -10.40
N GLY A 229 8.46 -8.48 -11.67
CA GLY A 229 7.80 -9.18 -12.76
C GLY A 229 6.71 -8.34 -13.43
N THR A 230 6.34 -8.78 -14.63
CA THR A 230 5.24 -8.17 -15.39
C THR A 230 4.03 -9.11 -15.33
N PRO A 231 2.88 -8.65 -14.81
CA PRO A 231 1.70 -9.49 -14.72
C PRO A 231 1.27 -10.01 -16.09
N THR A 232 0.92 -11.28 -16.18
CA THR A 232 0.35 -11.90 -17.37
C THR A 232 -1.17 -11.93 -17.24
N LEU A 233 -1.89 -11.68 -18.34
CA LEU A 233 -3.34 -11.75 -18.35
C LEU A 233 -3.79 -13.15 -18.77
N ARG A 234 -4.70 -13.75 -18.01
CA ARG A 234 -5.26 -15.08 -18.31
C ARG A 234 -6.70 -15.19 -17.84
N ALA A 235 -7.42 -16.20 -18.33
CA ALA A 235 -8.72 -16.55 -17.78
C ALA A 235 -8.60 -16.97 -16.31
N ALA A 236 -9.60 -16.65 -15.50
CA ALA A 236 -9.70 -17.12 -14.13
C ALA A 236 -9.90 -18.64 -14.06
N ARG A 237 -9.41 -19.24 -12.98
CA ARG A 237 -9.52 -20.65 -12.61
C ARG A 237 -10.35 -20.74 -11.33
N GLY A 238 -10.95 -21.91 -11.07
CA GLY A 238 -11.77 -22.12 -9.87
C GLY A 238 -11.03 -21.86 -8.54
N ASN A 239 -9.71 -22.08 -8.51
CA ASN A 239 -8.88 -21.82 -7.33
C ASN A 239 -8.42 -20.35 -7.18
N ASP A 240 -8.80 -19.44 -8.08
CA ASP A 240 -8.46 -18.01 -7.97
C ASP A 240 -9.41 -17.25 -7.01
N ALA A 241 -10.50 -17.86 -6.53
CA ALA A 241 -11.54 -17.16 -5.77
C ALA A 241 -11.03 -16.42 -4.52
N ALA A 242 -10.10 -17.04 -3.76
CA ALA A 242 -9.49 -16.41 -2.59
C ALA A 242 -8.66 -15.18 -2.96
N ASP A 243 -7.98 -15.26 -4.10
CA ASP A 243 -7.08 -14.25 -4.62
C ASP A 243 -7.86 -13.06 -5.22
N LEU A 244 -8.95 -13.35 -5.93
CA LEU A 244 -9.92 -12.37 -6.42
C LEU A 244 -10.55 -11.58 -5.26
N ALA A 245 -11.02 -12.29 -4.22
CA ALA A 245 -11.59 -11.67 -3.03
C ALA A 245 -10.59 -10.75 -2.33
N ARG A 246 -9.33 -11.17 -2.21
CA ARG A 246 -8.25 -10.35 -1.63
C ARG A 246 -8.02 -9.07 -2.45
N VAL A 247 -7.90 -9.17 -3.78
CA VAL A 247 -7.71 -8.00 -4.65
C VAL A 247 -8.90 -7.05 -4.56
N TYR A 248 -10.12 -7.57 -4.62
CA TYR A 248 -11.36 -6.80 -4.49
C TYR A 248 -11.41 -6.01 -3.18
N LEU A 249 -11.21 -6.69 -2.03
CA LEU A 249 -11.27 -6.06 -0.71
C LEU A 249 -10.19 -5.02 -0.52
N ARG A 250 -8.92 -5.34 -0.83
CA ARG A 250 -7.80 -4.39 -0.71
C ARG A 250 -8.01 -3.17 -1.60
N SER A 251 -8.52 -3.36 -2.82
CA SER A 251 -8.74 -2.27 -3.76
C SER A 251 -9.88 -1.35 -3.31
N ARG A 252 -10.99 -1.91 -2.79
CA ARG A 252 -12.09 -1.12 -2.20
C ARG A 252 -11.64 -0.35 -0.97
N GLU A 253 -11.03 -1.02 -0.01
CA GLU A 253 -10.52 -0.38 1.22
C GLU A 253 -9.58 0.79 0.89
N PHE A 254 -8.72 0.63 -0.12
CA PHE A 254 -7.78 1.67 -0.52
C PHE A 254 -8.42 2.82 -1.31
N GLY A 255 -9.40 2.52 -2.15
CA GLY A 255 -9.92 3.45 -3.14
C GLY A 255 -11.23 4.13 -2.80
N VAL A 256 -12.02 3.53 -1.93
CA VAL A 256 -13.31 4.06 -1.45
C VAL A 256 -13.45 3.77 0.05
N PRO A 257 -12.53 4.28 0.90
CA PRO A 257 -12.51 3.96 2.33
C PRO A 257 -13.80 4.35 3.06
N ASP A 258 -14.51 5.35 2.56
CA ASP A 258 -15.76 5.85 3.17
C ASP A 258 -17.01 5.07 2.70
N VAL A 259 -16.88 4.17 1.71
CA VAL A 259 -18.00 3.33 1.27
C VAL A 259 -18.01 2.05 2.11
N PRO A 260 -19.16 1.69 2.72
CA PRO A 260 -19.24 0.53 3.58
C PRO A 260 -18.86 -0.77 2.86
N VAL A 261 -18.20 -1.66 3.60
CA VAL A 261 -17.99 -3.06 3.20
C VAL A 261 -19.09 -3.87 3.88
N LEU A 262 -20.05 -4.34 3.08
CA LEU A 262 -21.24 -5.04 3.61
C LEU A 262 -21.03 -6.54 3.79
N HIS A 263 -20.05 -7.11 3.09
CA HIS A 263 -19.78 -8.54 3.05
C HIS A 263 -18.45 -8.87 3.72
N THR A 264 -18.42 -9.93 4.52
CA THR A 264 -17.20 -10.43 5.14
C THR A 264 -16.24 -11.01 4.09
N PRO A 265 -14.93 -11.14 4.39
CA PRO A 265 -13.99 -11.76 3.45
C PRO A 265 -14.37 -13.19 3.05
N GLY A 266 -15.04 -13.93 3.94
CA GLY A 266 -15.54 -15.27 3.65
C GLY A 266 -16.69 -15.27 2.64
N GLU A 267 -17.63 -14.35 2.77
CA GLU A 267 -18.76 -14.18 1.85
C GLU A 267 -18.30 -13.71 0.47
N VAL A 268 -17.40 -12.72 0.41
CA VAL A 268 -16.82 -12.26 -0.87
C VAL A 268 -16.10 -13.39 -1.60
N ARG A 269 -15.34 -14.23 -0.86
CA ARG A 269 -14.68 -15.40 -1.44
C ARG A 269 -15.70 -16.42 -1.98
N ALA A 270 -16.76 -16.70 -1.23
CA ALA A 270 -17.81 -17.63 -1.66
C ALA A 270 -18.50 -17.12 -2.93
N TRP A 271 -18.87 -15.83 -2.95
CA TRP A 271 -19.46 -15.18 -4.12
C TRP A 271 -18.57 -15.29 -5.37
N PHE A 272 -17.26 -15.01 -5.25
CA PHE A 272 -16.35 -15.21 -6.40
C PHE A 272 -16.31 -16.66 -6.87
N ALA A 273 -16.35 -17.63 -5.96
CA ALA A 273 -16.29 -19.05 -6.28
C ALA A 273 -17.58 -19.59 -6.92
N ASP A 274 -18.73 -19.17 -6.38
CA ASP A 274 -20.03 -19.78 -6.66
C ASP A 274 -20.81 -19.01 -7.73
N ASP A 275 -20.69 -17.67 -7.76
CA ASP A 275 -21.53 -16.81 -8.60
C ASP A 275 -20.76 -16.10 -9.72
N VAL A 276 -19.45 -15.88 -9.58
CA VAL A 276 -18.65 -15.14 -10.59
C VAL A 276 -17.86 -16.08 -11.49
N ILE A 277 -17.01 -16.93 -10.91
CA ILE A 277 -16.20 -17.86 -11.69
C ILE A 277 -17.11 -18.91 -12.33
N GLY A 278 -17.01 -19.05 -13.65
CA GLY A 278 -17.83 -20.00 -14.43
C GLY A 278 -19.15 -19.42 -14.95
N HIS A 279 -19.60 -18.27 -14.44
CA HIS A 279 -20.82 -17.59 -14.86
C HIS A 279 -20.56 -16.31 -15.65
N ALA A 280 -19.39 -15.69 -15.49
CA ALA A 280 -18.96 -14.50 -16.24
C ALA A 280 -17.61 -14.69 -16.99
N GLU A 281 -17.30 -13.78 -17.92
CA GLU A 281 -15.98 -13.75 -18.56
C GLU A 281 -14.98 -13.04 -17.63
N VAL A 282 -14.25 -13.83 -16.85
CA VAL A 282 -13.27 -13.32 -15.86
C VAL A 282 -11.84 -13.45 -16.39
N THR A 283 -11.14 -12.31 -16.47
CA THR A 283 -9.71 -12.23 -16.71
C THR A 283 -8.99 -11.82 -15.43
N VAL A 284 -7.91 -12.51 -15.09
CA VAL A 284 -7.01 -12.12 -14.00
C VAL A 284 -5.65 -11.70 -14.53
N ALA A 285 -5.01 -10.79 -13.80
CA ALA A 285 -3.61 -10.48 -13.93
C ALA A 285 -2.82 -11.23 -12.86
N GLU A 286 -1.86 -12.05 -13.27
CA GLU A 286 -1.07 -12.91 -12.38
C GLU A 286 0.42 -12.62 -12.50
N VAL A 287 1.11 -12.60 -11.36
CA VAL A 287 2.57 -12.61 -11.24
C VAL A 287 2.99 -13.70 -10.25
N ASP A 288 3.84 -14.62 -10.71
CA ASP A 288 4.37 -15.72 -9.89
C ASP A 288 3.30 -16.51 -9.12
N GLY A 289 2.18 -16.84 -9.79
CA GLY A 289 1.07 -17.57 -9.17
C GLY A 289 0.11 -16.72 -8.35
N THR A 290 0.39 -15.44 -8.10
CA THR A 290 -0.45 -14.54 -7.30
C THR A 290 -1.24 -13.58 -8.19
N VAL A 291 -2.56 -13.50 -7.97
CA VAL A 291 -3.41 -12.53 -8.68
C VAL A 291 -3.20 -11.12 -8.12
N CYS A 292 -2.97 -10.15 -9.00
CA CYS A 292 -2.78 -8.74 -8.66
C CYS A 292 -3.77 -7.80 -9.38
N GLY A 293 -4.69 -8.34 -10.17
CA GLY A 293 -5.76 -7.59 -10.81
C GLY A 293 -6.82 -8.52 -11.40
N LEU A 294 -8.03 -8.01 -11.58
CA LEU A 294 -9.15 -8.74 -12.16
C LEU A 294 -10.01 -7.85 -13.04
N LEU A 295 -10.65 -8.47 -14.02
CA LEU A 295 -11.63 -7.90 -14.92
C LEU A 295 -12.76 -8.91 -15.10
N VAL A 296 -14.00 -8.52 -14.79
CA VAL A 296 -15.21 -9.30 -15.04
C VAL A 296 -16.03 -8.58 -16.09
N LEU A 297 -16.35 -9.30 -17.15
CA LEU A 297 -17.11 -8.79 -18.28
C LEU A 297 -18.43 -9.52 -18.46
N GLU A 298 -19.45 -8.75 -18.80
CA GLU A 298 -20.76 -9.25 -19.19
C GLU A 298 -21.19 -8.67 -20.55
N ARG A 299 -22.04 -9.42 -21.27
CA ARG A 299 -22.64 -8.91 -22.50
C ARG A 299 -23.81 -7.99 -22.15
N GLY A 300 -23.79 -6.76 -22.64
CA GLY A 300 -24.91 -5.83 -22.49
C GLY A 300 -26.08 -6.13 -23.41
N ARG A 301 -27.11 -5.28 -23.32
CA ARG A 301 -28.22 -5.28 -24.29
C ARG A 301 -27.72 -4.64 -25.58
N GLY A 302 -27.52 -5.43 -26.63
CA GLY A 302 -27.01 -4.97 -27.92
C GLY A 302 -25.54 -5.34 -28.15
N ALA A 303 -24.76 -4.44 -28.75
CA ALA A 303 -23.35 -4.67 -29.07
C ALA A 303 -22.37 -4.18 -27.99
N SER A 304 -22.83 -3.41 -26.99
CA SER A 304 -21.98 -2.92 -25.90
C SER A 304 -21.72 -3.97 -24.82
N GLY A 305 -20.56 -3.87 -24.17
CA GLY A 305 -20.19 -4.70 -23.03
C GLY A 305 -20.32 -3.97 -21.70
N TRP A 306 -20.53 -4.74 -20.64
CA TRP A 306 -20.42 -4.25 -19.26
C TRP A 306 -19.10 -4.68 -18.65
N ILE A 307 -18.43 -3.73 -18.02
CA ILE A 307 -17.38 -4.01 -17.06
C ILE A 307 -18.06 -4.06 -15.70
N GLU A 308 -18.37 -5.27 -15.24
CA GLU A 308 -19.01 -5.49 -13.93
C GLU A 308 -18.01 -5.31 -12.79
N GLN A 309 -16.76 -5.73 -13.02
CA GLN A 309 -15.68 -5.59 -12.05
C GLN A 309 -14.39 -5.25 -12.78
N LEU A 310 -13.65 -4.26 -12.29
CA LEU A 310 -12.27 -4.02 -12.69
C LEU A 310 -11.52 -3.53 -11.48
N TYR A 311 -10.63 -4.36 -10.95
CA TYR A 311 -9.83 -4.03 -9.77
C TYR A 311 -8.37 -4.36 -9.99
N VAL A 312 -7.53 -3.51 -9.43
CA VAL A 312 -6.08 -3.72 -9.34
C VAL A 312 -5.71 -3.67 -7.87
N ASP A 313 -4.88 -4.61 -7.42
CA ASP A 313 -4.34 -4.59 -6.06
C ASP A 313 -3.60 -3.26 -5.85
N PRO A 314 -3.84 -2.54 -4.73
CA PRO A 314 -3.23 -1.25 -4.47
C PRO A 314 -1.71 -1.19 -4.70
N SER A 315 -1.02 -2.28 -4.39
CA SER A 315 0.44 -2.39 -4.53
C SER A 315 0.92 -2.42 -5.99
N TRP A 316 0.00 -2.65 -6.93
CA TRP A 316 0.23 -2.73 -8.38
C TRP A 316 -0.35 -1.53 -9.17
N ILE A 317 -1.04 -0.60 -8.50
CA ILE A 317 -1.54 0.62 -9.15
C ILE A 317 -0.36 1.52 -9.54
N GLY A 318 -0.43 2.13 -10.73
CA GLY A 318 0.64 2.98 -11.25
C GLY A 318 1.49 2.32 -12.33
N ARG A 319 1.28 1.03 -12.60
CA ARG A 319 2.14 0.20 -13.46
C ARG A 319 1.51 -0.16 -14.81
N GLY A 320 0.47 0.58 -15.22
CA GLY A 320 -0.27 0.34 -16.46
C GLY A 320 -1.21 -0.87 -16.45
N LEU A 321 -1.34 -1.59 -15.34
CA LEU A 321 -2.15 -2.82 -15.28
C LEU A 321 -3.65 -2.57 -15.52
N GLY A 322 -4.21 -1.51 -14.93
CA GLY A 322 -5.60 -1.12 -15.17
C GLY A 322 -5.86 -0.82 -16.65
N SER A 323 -4.96 -0.11 -17.32
CA SER A 323 -5.06 0.17 -18.76
C SER A 323 -5.03 -1.11 -19.60
N ARG A 324 -4.14 -2.06 -19.28
CA ARG A 324 -4.09 -3.35 -19.98
C ARG A 324 -5.37 -4.19 -19.81
N LEU A 325 -5.99 -4.15 -18.63
CA LEU A 325 -7.29 -4.79 -18.40
C LEU A 325 -8.41 -4.07 -19.17
N LEU A 326 -8.39 -2.74 -19.20
CA LEU A 326 -9.37 -1.94 -19.95
C LEU A 326 -9.24 -2.15 -21.47
N GLU A 327 -8.02 -2.23 -22.00
CA GLU A 327 -7.74 -2.57 -23.40
C GLU A 327 -8.29 -3.96 -23.75
N ARG A 328 -8.16 -4.94 -22.85
CA ARG A 328 -8.74 -6.27 -23.00
C ARG A 328 -10.27 -6.21 -23.09
N ALA A 329 -10.91 -5.35 -22.29
CA ALA A 329 -12.35 -5.10 -22.37
C ALA A 329 -12.75 -4.47 -23.72
N ALA A 330 -12.02 -3.45 -24.17
CA ALA A 330 -12.30 -2.75 -25.43
C ALA A 330 -12.13 -3.65 -26.66
N GLN A 331 -11.11 -4.52 -26.66
CA GLN A 331 -10.95 -5.55 -27.69
C GLN A 331 -12.11 -6.54 -27.72
N ARG A 332 -12.69 -6.84 -26.55
CA ARG A 332 -13.80 -7.78 -26.43
C ARG A 332 -15.13 -7.18 -26.86
N PHE A 333 -15.32 -5.87 -26.67
CA PHE A 333 -16.51 -5.10 -27.01
C PHE A 333 -16.13 -3.83 -27.78
N PRO A 334 -15.78 -3.96 -29.07
CA PRO A 334 -15.29 -2.85 -29.87
C PRO A 334 -16.35 -1.79 -30.17
N ASP A 335 -17.64 -2.11 -30.03
CA ASP A 335 -18.74 -1.19 -30.33
C ASP A 335 -19.13 -0.30 -29.13
N GLY A 336 -18.56 -0.55 -27.96
CA GLY A 336 -18.74 0.28 -26.77
C GLY A 336 -18.71 -0.49 -25.45
N LEU A 337 -18.43 0.25 -24.38
CA LEU A 337 -18.34 -0.26 -23.01
C LEU A 337 -19.11 0.64 -22.06
N GLN A 338 -19.54 0.07 -20.94
CA GLN A 338 -20.12 0.82 -19.84
C GLN A 338 -19.82 0.17 -18.49
N LEU A 339 -19.84 0.98 -17.44
CA LEU A 339 -19.55 0.57 -16.07
C LEU A 339 -20.14 1.54 -15.06
N TRP A 340 -20.34 1.07 -13.83
CA TRP A 340 -20.62 1.90 -12.67
C TRP A 340 -19.36 2.08 -11.80
N THR A 341 -19.19 3.27 -11.24
CA THR A 341 -18.19 3.56 -10.20
C THR A 341 -18.78 4.52 -9.17
N PHE A 342 -18.36 4.41 -7.91
CA PHE A 342 -18.77 5.36 -6.88
C PHE A 342 -18.26 6.77 -7.17
N GLN A 343 -19.07 7.78 -6.82
CA GLN A 343 -18.69 9.19 -6.93
C GLN A 343 -17.58 9.56 -5.93
N ALA A 344 -17.44 8.81 -4.84
CA ALA A 344 -16.30 8.95 -3.92
C ALA A 344 -14.98 8.44 -4.53
N ASN A 345 -15.03 7.61 -5.58
CA ASN A 345 -13.84 7.07 -6.23
C ASN A 345 -13.30 8.03 -7.30
N GLU A 346 -12.82 9.21 -6.88
CA GLU A 346 -12.18 10.21 -7.76
C GLU A 346 -11.08 9.59 -8.62
N GLY A 347 -10.50 8.52 -8.08
CA GLY A 347 -9.46 7.81 -8.73
C GLY A 347 -9.84 7.04 -9.99
N ALA A 348 -10.92 6.28 -9.86
CA ALA A 348 -11.49 5.52 -10.95
C ALA A 348 -12.07 6.49 -11.99
N GLN A 349 -12.74 7.56 -11.54
CA GLN A 349 -13.23 8.63 -12.41
C GLN A 349 -12.12 9.19 -13.31
N ALA A 350 -11.02 9.66 -12.70
CA ALA A 350 -9.90 10.18 -13.46
C ALA A 350 -9.25 9.12 -14.37
N PHE A 351 -9.27 7.83 -13.98
CA PHE A 351 -8.79 6.74 -14.82
C PHE A 351 -9.66 6.53 -16.06
N TYR A 352 -10.98 6.43 -15.90
CA TYR A 352 -11.91 6.21 -17.01
C TYR A 352 -12.02 7.43 -17.93
N GLU A 353 -12.04 8.65 -17.38
CA GLU A 353 -12.07 9.89 -18.17
C GLU A 353 -10.83 10.05 -19.05
N ARG A 354 -9.64 9.72 -18.53
CA ARG A 354 -8.41 9.68 -19.35
C ARG A 354 -8.46 8.61 -20.44
N ALA A 355 -9.24 7.56 -20.25
CA ALA A 355 -9.48 6.52 -21.25
C ALA A 355 -10.61 6.88 -22.23
N GLY A 356 -11.17 8.10 -22.14
CA GLY A 356 -12.21 8.58 -23.05
C GLY A 356 -13.63 8.18 -22.66
N PHE A 357 -13.84 7.62 -21.47
CA PHE A 357 -15.19 7.41 -20.95
C PHE A 357 -15.82 8.74 -20.56
N VAL A 358 -17.13 8.86 -20.77
CA VAL A 358 -17.92 10.03 -20.39
C VAL A 358 -19.02 9.61 -19.41
N VAL A 359 -19.35 10.50 -18.46
CA VAL A 359 -20.46 10.27 -17.52
C VAL A 359 -21.77 10.30 -18.29
N ALA A 360 -22.52 9.21 -18.22
CA ALA A 360 -23.84 9.07 -18.82
C ALA A 360 -24.96 9.32 -17.79
N GLU A 361 -24.72 9.01 -16.52
CA GLU A 361 -25.72 9.06 -15.46
C GLU A 361 -25.05 9.17 -14.09
N THR A 362 -25.68 9.85 -13.14
CA THR A 362 -25.31 9.89 -11.72
C THR A 362 -26.53 9.55 -10.88
N THR A 363 -26.34 8.86 -9.74
CA THR A 363 -27.43 8.53 -8.80
C THR A 363 -27.11 9.02 -7.40
N ASP A 364 -28.12 9.09 -6.52
CA ASP A 364 -27.94 9.36 -5.10
C ASP A 364 -27.59 8.11 -4.27
N GLY A 365 -27.40 6.97 -4.93
CA GLY A 365 -27.05 5.70 -4.30
C GLY A 365 -28.22 4.91 -3.73
N ARG A 366 -29.45 5.43 -3.68
CA ARG A 366 -30.59 4.73 -3.04
C ARG A 366 -30.88 3.35 -3.60
N GLY A 367 -30.49 3.11 -4.86
CA GLY A 367 -30.69 1.86 -5.55
C GLY A 367 -29.54 0.84 -5.47
N ASN A 368 -28.35 1.18 -4.95
CA ASN A 368 -27.29 0.18 -4.77
C ASN A 368 -27.24 -0.35 -3.34
N GLU A 369 -26.57 -1.49 -3.17
CA GLU A 369 -26.48 -2.21 -1.90
C GLU A 369 -25.83 -1.34 -0.81
N GLU A 370 -24.76 -0.62 -1.17
CA GLU A 370 -23.99 0.26 -0.29
C GLU A 370 -24.69 1.56 0.09
N ARG A 371 -25.81 1.89 -0.57
CA ARG A 371 -26.52 3.16 -0.44
C ARG A 371 -25.60 4.38 -0.62
N ALA A 372 -24.64 4.27 -1.53
CA ALA A 372 -23.61 5.27 -1.77
C ALA A 372 -23.75 5.88 -3.18
N PRO A 373 -23.61 7.20 -3.36
CA PRO A 373 -23.70 7.82 -4.68
C PRO A 373 -22.72 7.20 -5.68
N ASP A 374 -23.21 6.84 -6.85
CA ASP A 374 -22.44 6.31 -7.96
C ASP A 374 -22.77 6.99 -9.29
N MET A 375 -21.99 6.66 -10.31
CA MET A 375 -22.13 7.20 -11.65
C MET A 375 -21.80 6.15 -12.70
N ARG A 376 -22.56 6.20 -13.80
CA ARG A 376 -22.37 5.31 -14.95
C ARG A 376 -21.54 6.02 -15.98
N TYR A 377 -20.45 5.39 -16.36
CA TYR A 377 -19.63 5.80 -17.49
C TYR A 377 -19.96 4.98 -18.73
N THR A 378 -19.86 5.63 -19.89
CA THR A 378 -19.95 4.97 -21.20
C THR A 378 -18.75 5.35 -22.05
N TRP A 379 -18.29 4.41 -22.87
CA TRP A 379 -17.23 4.61 -23.85
C TRP A 379 -17.69 4.11 -25.21
N THR A 380 -17.39 4.89 -26.23
CA THR A 380 -17.51 4.54 -27.65
C THR A 380 -16.19 4.89 -28.34
N PRO A 381 -15.72 4.09 -29.32
CA PRO A 381 -14.42 4.27 -29.98
C PRO A 381 -14.18 5.62 -30.63
#